data_AF-A0AAD5UBZ1-F1
#
_entry.id   AF-A0AAD5UBZ1-F1
#
_cell.length_a   1.000
_cell.length_b   1.000
_cell.length_c   1.000
_cell.angle_alpha   90.00
_cell.angle_beta   90.00
_cell.angle_gamma   90.00
#
_symmetry.space_group_name_H-M   'P 1'
#
loop_
_entity.id
_entity.type
_entity.pdbx_description
1 polymer ?
#
loop_
_entity_poly.entity_id
_entity_poly.type
_entity_poly.pdbx_seq_one_letter_code
_entity_poly.pdbx_strand_id
1 'polypeptide(L)'
;MSTKPTINLYPLENYTIGQKDPQPEDDPSVAARLNRLQHEYEKFGMRTSVEGVLMVHEQGHPHILIPGDNLKPGEDELQGLKDRLNQRLAPQKENKEENKEDSNKMNGTKIDSEPPPSNPISDEDKIMEKGDVELDIKNNADNEKASYDEEDGDYEIGELLTIWYRPNFETYMYPYIPRHITRPKETKKFFIVQLPERKVLSVPKNMKLLAVPLFELHENTARYGPQLAALPHLLSIAIFREGCLKSVSYHLPQLIK
;
A
#
# COMPACT_ATOMS: atom_id res chain seq x y z
N MET A 1 25.99 -17.43 -7.91
CA MET A 1 25.24 -16.57 -8.85
C MET A 1 23.89 -16.32 -8.21
N SER A 2 23.50 -15.06 -7.99
CA SER A 2 22.17 -14.72 -7.45
C SER A 2 21.12 -15.15 -8.49
N THR A 3 20.21 -16.03 -8.08
CA THR A 3 19.08 -16.47 -8.89
C THR A 3 18.10 -15.30 -8.99
N LYS A 4 17.63 -14.98 -10.20
CA LYS A 4 16.64 -13.91 -10.40
C LYS A 4 15.37 -14.21 -9.58
N PRO A 5 14.78 -13.21 -8.90
CA PRO A 5 13.53 -13.42 -8.16
C PRO A 5 12.44 -13.84 -9.14
N THR A 6 11.68 -14.86 -8.78
CA THR A 6 10.50 -15.29 -9.54
C THR A 6 9.27 -14.82 -8.78
N ILE A 7 8.38 -14.09 -9.45
CA ILE A 7 7.15 -13.56 -8.87
C ILE A 7 5.97 -14.19 -9.62
N ASN A 8 5.11 -14.90 -8.91
CA ASN A 8 3.89 -15.44 -9.48
C ASN A 8 2.81 -14.36 -9.47
N LEU A 9 2.26 -14.08 -10.64
CA LEU A 9 1.17 -13.13 -10.84
C LEU A 9 -0.11 -13.90 -11.08
N TYR A 10 -1.19 -13.49 -10.43
CA TYR A 10 -2.52 -14.03 -10.68
C TYR A 10 -3.45 -12.93 -11.18
N PRO A 11 -4.54 -13.30 -11.90
CA PRO A 11 -5.50 -12.34 -12.40
C PRO A 11 -6.06 -11.46 -11.28
N LEU A 12 -6.21 -10.17 -11.54
CA LEU A 12 -6.81 -9.21 -10.59
C LEU A 12 -8.17 -9.68 -10.08
N GLU A 13 -8.96 -10.34 -10.94
CA GLU A 13 -10.27 -10.91 -10.62
C GLU A 13 -10.26 -12.03 -9.57
N ASN A 14 -9.10 -12.61 -9.26
CA ASN A 14 -8.97 -13.62 -8.21
C ASN A 14 -9.05 -13.03 -6.80
N TYR A 15 -8.88 -11.72 -6.67
CA TYR A 15 -8.86 -11.02 -5.40
C TYR A 15 -10.20 -10.33 -5.15
N THR A 16 -10.88 -10.72 -4.08
CA THR A 16 -12.16 -10.12 -3.69
C THR A 16 -11.89 -8.93 -2.79
N ILE A 17 -12.51 -7.78 -3.08
CA ILE A 17 -12.29 -6.56 -2.31
C ILE A 17 -13.56 -6.18 -1.55
N GLY A 18 -13.50 -6.36 -0.24
CA GLY A 18 -14.50 -5.89 0.72
C GLY A 18 -14.25 -4.47 1.18
N GLN A 19 -15.23 -3.90 1.87
CA GLN A 19 -15.09 -2.63 2.58
C GLN A 19 -15.02 -2.88 4.10
N LYS A 20 -14.28 -2.03 4.80
CA LYS A 20 -14.29 -1.95 6.27
C LYS A 20 -14.42 -0.51 6.74
N ASP A 21 -14.51 -0.33 8.06
CA ASP A 21 -14.62 0.99 8.68
C ASP A 21 -13.50 1.94 8.22
N PRO A 22 -13.80 3.24 8.08
CA PRO A 22 -12.81 4.22 7.68
C PRO A 22 -11.67 4.28 8.70
N GLN A 23 -10.45 4.49 8.21
CA GLN A 23 -9.27 4.67 9.05
C GLN A 23 -8.97 6.15 9.23
N PRO A 24 -8.62 6.62 10.44
CA PRO A 24 -8.26 8.02 10.65
C PRO A 24 -7.02 8.38 9.84
N GLU A 25 -6.97 9.61 9.34
CA GLU A 25 -5.75 10.16 8.75
C GLU A 25 -4.73 10.46 9.85
N ASP A 26 -3.47 10.09 9.63
CA ASP A 26 -2.40 10.26 10.60
C ASP A 26 -2.03 11.73 10.87
N ASP A 27 -1.91 12.51 9.79
CA ASP A 27 -1.42 13.90 9.86
C ASP A 27 -2.32 14.81 9.00
N PRO A 28 -2.82 15.93 9.54
CA PRO A 28 -3.72 16.84 8.81
C PRO A 28 -3.01 17.66 7.72
N SER A 29 -1.67 17.60 7.63
CA SER A 29 -0.89 18.29 6.61
C SER A 29 0.52 17.74 6.49
N VAL A 30 1.19 18.05 5.38
CA VAL A 30 2.61 17.75 5.18
C VAL A 30 3.48 18.40 6.27
N ALA A 31 3.15 19.63 6.69
CA ALA A 31 3.87 20.32 7.76
C ALA A 31 3.73 19.59 9.11
N ALA A 32 2.52 19.14 9.46
CA ALA A 32 2.29 18.33 10.66
C ALA A 32 3.09 17.02 10.63
N ARG A 33 3.11 16.34 9.47
CA ARG A 33 3.91 15.12 9.27
C ARG A 33 5.41 15.34 9.47
N LEU A 34 5.97 16.42 8.93
CA LEU A 34 7.39 16.75 9.09
C LEU A 34 7.71 17.14 10.54
N ASN A 35 6.83 17.89 11.20
CA ASN A 35 6.96 18.19 12.63
C ASN A 35 6.94 16.91 13.47
N ARG A 36 6.00 15.99 13.22
CA ARG A 36 5.95 14.68 13.90
C ARG A 36 7.23 13.89 13.69
N LEU A 37 7.72 13.81 12.45
CA LEU A 37 8.98 13.16 12.12
C LEU A 37 10.15 13.77 12.91
N GLN A 38 10.23 15.10 13.04
CA GLN A 38 11.27 15.75 13.81
C GLN A 38 11.20 15.40 15.31
N HIS A 39 10.01 15.46 15.91
CA HIS A 39 9.82 15.13 17.33
C HIS A 39 10.09 13.65 17.63
N GLU A 40 9.69 12.74 16.76
CA GLU A 40 9.99 11.30 16.89
C GLU A 40 11.49 11.04 16.72
N TYR A 41 12.15 11.75 15.80
CA TYR A 41 13.57 11.60 15.55
C TYR A 41 14.43 11.97 16.76
N GLU A 42 14.04 13.02 17.49
CA GLU A 42 14.73 13.41 18.72
C GLU A 42 14.63 12.36 19.83
N LYS A 43 13.53 11.61 19.87
CA LYS A 43 13.25 10.60 20.91
C LYS A 43 13.81 9.22 20.57
N PHE A 44 13.61 8.78 19.33
CA PHE A 44 13.84 7.39 18.92
C PHE A 44 14.88 7.25 17.81
N GLY A 45 15.33 8.35 17.22
CA GLY A 45 16.27 8.35 16.10
C GLY A 45 15.58 8.14 14.76
N MET A 46 16.30 7.53 13.82
CA MET A 46 15.84 7.36 12.44
C MET A 46 14.54 6.54 12.36
N ARG A 47 13.52 7.07 11.68
CA ARG A 47 12.29 6.35 11.38
C ARG A 47 12.56 5.21 10.39
N THR A 48 11.91 4.07 10.58
CA THR A 48 11.87 3.00 9.60
C THR A 48 10.46 2.88 9.03
N SER A 49 10.35 2.85 7.71
CA SER A 49 9.09 2.65 6.99
C SER A 49 9.23 1.46 6.06
N VAL A 50 8.19 0.64 5.95
CA VAL A 50 8.18 -0.55 5.09
C VAL A 50 6.99 -0.50 4.15
N GLU A 51 7.23 -0.90 2.90
CA GLU A 51 6.24 -0.98 1.84
C GLU A 51 6.26 -2.40 1.26
N GLY A 52 5.08 -2.98 1.07
CA GLY A 52 4.91 -4.24 0.36
C GLY A 52 4.63 -3.96 -1.11
N VAL A 53 5.42 -4.54 -2.00
CA VAL A 53 5.19 -4.54 -3.45
C VAL A 53 4.43 -5.82 -3.78
N LEU A 54 3.10 -5.73 -3.78
CA LEU A 54 2.22 -6.83 -4.18
C LEU A 54 1.95 -6.70 -5.68
N MET A 55 1.98 -7.83 -6.39
CA MET A 55 1.81 -7.83 -7.83
C MET A 55 0.69 -8.78 -8.27
N VAL A 56 -0.07 -8.31 -9.24
CA VAL A 56 -1.19 -9.00 -9.90
C VAL A 56 -1.08 -8.76 -11.40
N HIS A 57 -1.92 -9.38 -12.21
CA HIS A 57 -2.04 -9.01 -13.61
C HIS A 57 -3.48 -8.76 -14.04
N GLU A 58 -3.65 -7.86 -14.99
CA GLU A 58 -4.91 -7.68 -15.70
C GLU A 58 -4.61 -7.71 -17.19
N GLN A 59 -5.29 -8.60 -17.92
CA GLN A 59 -5.09 -8.80 -19.36
C GLN A 59 -3.61 -9.02 -19.75
N GLY A 60 -2.85 -9.77 -18.93
CA GLY A 60 -1.42 -10.04 -19.13
C GLY A 60 -0.48 -8.89 -18.78
N HIS A 61 -0.98 -7.76 -18.29
CA HIS A 61 -0.15 -6.63 -17.86
C HIS A 61 0.07 -6.67 -16.35
N PRO A 62 1.32 -6.58 -15.87
CA PRO A 62 1.61 -6.55 -14.44
C PRO A 62 1.16 -5.23 -13.81
N HIS A 63 0.42 -5.33 -12.71
CA HIS A 63 -0.04 -4.22 -11.89
C HIS A 63 0.52 -4.35 -10.47
N ILE A 64 0.80 -3.21 -9.83
CA ILE A 64 1.33 -3.14 -8.47
C ILE A 64 0.28 -2.56 -7.51
N LEU A 65 0.20 -3.15 -6.32
CA LEU A 65 -0.43 -2.58 -5.13
C LEU A 65 0.66 -2.30 -4.08
N ILE A 66 0.65 -1.12 -3.46
CA ILE A 66 1.71 -0.67 -2.53
C ILE A 66 1.15 -0.24 -1.17
N PRO A 67 0.66 -1.20 -0.36
CA PRO A 67 0.40 -0.98 1.05
C PRO A 67 1.70 -0.98 1.88
N GLY A 68 1.75 -0.11 2.88
CA GLY A 68 2.88 -0.01 3.79
C GLY A 68 2.64 1.03 4.88
N ASP A 69 3.53 1.06 5.87
CA ASP A 69 3.48 2.05 6.94
C ASP A 69 4.82 2.15 7.70
N ASN A 70 4.83 3.04 8.68
CA ASN A 70 5.93 3.23 9.61
C ASN A 70 5.96 2.12 10.67
N LEU A 71 7.17 1.68 11.00
CA LEU A 71 7.44 0.74 12.07
C LEU A 71 7.63 1.46 13.41
N LYS A 72 7.28 0.77 14.49
CA LYS A 72 7.62 1.19 15.84
C LYS A 72 9.13 1.00 16.07
N PRO A 73 9.75 1.80 16.96
CA PRO A 73 11.16 1.63 17.28
C PRO A 73 11.46 0.20 17.76
N GLY A 74 12.39 -0.48 17.10
CA GLY A 74 12.82 -1.84 17.43
C GLY A 74 11.89 -2.97 16.93
N GLU A 75 10.83 -2.66 16.18
CA GLU A 75 9.98 -3.66 15.51
C GLU A 75 10.77 -4.36 14.38
N ASP A 76 10.56 -5.68 14.22
CA ASP A 76 11.14 -6.42 13.10
C ASP A 76 10.52 -5.96 11.78
N GLU A 77 11.34 -5.89 10.73
CA GLU A 77 10.90 -5.30 9.46
C GLU A 77 9.91 -6.18 8.70
N LEU A 78 10.15 -7.49 8.71
CA LEU A 78 9.32 -8.45 7.99
C LEU A 78 8.01 -8.67 8.73
N GLN A 79 8.08 -8.90 10.05
CA GLN A 79 6.88 -9.05 10.87
C GLN A 79 6.07 -7.75 10.91
N GLY A 80 6.74 -6.61 11.08
CA GLY A 80 6.09 -5.31 11.07
C GLY A 80 5.38 -5.04 9.74
N LEU A 81 5.99 -5.39 8.60
CA LEU A 81 5.31 -5.29 7.31
C LEU A 81 4.06 -6.19 7.25
N LYS A 82 4.14 -7.45 7.67
CA LYS A 82 2.96 -8.34 7.74
C LYS A 82 1.85 -7.74 8.59
N ASP A 83 2.19 -7.20 9.75
CA ASP A 83 1.23 -6.58 10.66
C ASP A 83 0.56 -5.36 10.00
N ARG A 84 1.31 -4.52 9.27
CA ARG A 84 0.74 -3.38 8.52
C ARG A 84 -0.14 -3.84 7.36
N LEU A 85 0.25 -4.88 6.63
CA LEU A 85 -0.58 -5.47 5.56
C LEU A 85 -1.90 -5.99 6.14
N ASN A 86 -1.85 -6.71 7.26
CA ASN A 86 -3.05 -7.20 7.94
C ASN A 86 -3.91 -6.04 8.46
N GLN A 87 -3.32 -5.05 9.12
CA GLN A 87 -4.05 -3.88 9.62
C GLN A 87 -4.75 -3.12 8.49
N ARG A 88 -4.08 -2.95 7.34
CA ARG A 88 -4.60 -2.18 6.21
C ARG A 88 -5.55 -2.97 5.32
N LEU A 89 -5.31 -4.26 5.09
CA LEU A 89 -6.02 -5.03 4.07
C LEU A 89 -6.76 -6.27 4.60
N ALA A 90 -6.59 -6.69 5.86
CA ALA A 90 -7.36 -7.83 6.36
C ALA A 90 -8.86 -7.47 6.51
N PRO A 91 -9.76 -8.44 6.24
CA PRO A 91 -11.18 -8.34 6.60
C PRO A 91 -11.37 -8.12 8.11
N GLN A 92 -12.42 -7.38 8.47
CA GLN A 92 -12.84 -7.31 9.87
C GLN A 92 -13.49 -8.63 10.27
N LYS A 93 -13.03 -9.23 11.37
CA LYS A 93 -13.75 -10.31 12.02
C LYS A 93 -15.01 -9.72 12.63
N GLU A 94 -16.20 -10.21 12.24
CA GLU A 94 -17.43 -9.84 12.92
C GLU A 94 -17.37 -10.33 14.38
N ASN A 95 -17.13 -9.42 15.32
CA ASN A 95 -17.35 -9.72 16.73
C ASN A 95 -18.85 -9.79 16.97
N LYS A 96 -19.43 -10.99 16.95
CA LYS A 96 -20.75 -11.25 17.54
C LYS A 96 -20.60 -11.31 19.05
N GLU A 97 -20.54 -10.15 19.70
CA GLU A 97 -20.78 -10.05 21.14
C GLU A 97 -22.10 -9.31 21.39
N GLU A 98 -22.89 -9.92 22.27
CA GLU A 98 -24.30 -9.67 22.54
C GLU A 98 -24.55 -8.27 23.09
N ASN A 99 -25.50 -7.56 22.47
CA ASN A 99 -26.16 -6.43 23.12
C ASN A 99 -26.91 -6.92 24.36
N LYS A 100 -26.43 -6.60 25.55
CA LYS A 100 -27.31 -6.38 26.70
C LYS A 100 -27.47 -4.89 26.91
N GLU A 101 -28.69 -4.46 26.65
CA GLU A 101 -29.27 -3.18 27.02
C GLU A 101 -28.99 -2.87 28.49
N ASP A 102 -28.59 -1.63 28.78
CA ASP A 102 -29.13 -0.94 29.94
C ASP A 102 -29.23 0.56 29.65
N SER A 103 -30.47 1.03 29.67
CA SER A 103 -30.89 2.39 29.41
C SER A 103 -30.75 3.31 30.65
N ASN A 104 -30.67 4.62 30.36
CA ASN A 104 -30.90 5.81 31.22
C ASN A 104 -29.75 6.25 32.17
N LYS A 105 -29.35 7.53 32.28
CA LYS A 105 -30.10 8.81 32.17
C LYS A 105 -29.15 10.04 32.01
N MET A 106 -29.51 10.94 31.08
CA MET A 106 -29.54 12.42 31.11
C MET A 106 -28.60 13.25 32.04
N ASN A 107 -27.81 14.20 31.50
CA ASN A 107 -28.18 15.63 31.33
C ASN A 107 -27.02 16.58 30.88
N GLY A 108 -27.32 17.38 29.84
CA GLY A 108 -26.97 18.79 29.54
C GLY A 108 -25.58 19.39 29.81
N THR A 109 -25.01 20.11 28.82
CA THR A 109 -25.09 21.59 28.70
C THR A 109 -24.48 22.05 27.36
N LYS A 110 -25.19 22.93 26.64
CA LYS A 110 -24.77 23.65 25.43
C LYS A 110 -23.73 24.71 25.77
N ILE A 111 -22.69 24.84 24.95
CA ILE A 111 -21.96 26.11 24.79
C ILE A 111 -21.60 26.27 23.32
N ASP A 112 -22.14 27.32 22.72
CA ASP A 112 -21.86 27.78 21.36
C ASP A 112 -20.42 28.30 21.25
N SER A 113 -19.73 27.93 20.18
CA SER A 113 -18.64 28.75 19.63
C SER A 113 -18.52 28.53 18.13
N GLU A 114 -18.60 29.64 17.40
CA GLU A 114 -18.55 29.76 15.95
C GLU A 114 -17.23 29.22 15.36
N PRO A 115 -17.24 28.70 14.12
CA PRO A 115 -16.02 28.31 13.44
C PRO A 115 -15.26 29.55 12.92
N PRO A 116 -13.91 29.61 13.04
CA PRO A 116 -13.11 30.65 12.40
C PRO A 116 -13.01 30.44 10.88
N PRO A 117 -12.70 31.50 10.11
CA PRO A 117 -13.00 31.60 8.69
C PRO A 117 -12.09 30.75 7.81
N SER A 118 -12.71 30.18 6.76
CA SER A 118 -12.04 29.61 5.60
C SER A 118 -11.31 30.70 4.81
N ASN A 119 -10.14 30.34 4.27
CA ASN A 119 -9.48 31.07 3.18
C ASN A 119 -8.51 30.13 2.44
N PRO A 120 -8.20 30.42 1.17
CA PRO A 120 -8.76 29.73 0.01
C PRO A 120 -7.93 28.53 -0.42
N ILE A 121 -8.64 27.52 -0.93
CA ILE A 121 -8.09 26.41 -1.72
C ILE A 121 -7.41 27.01 -2.95
N SER A 122 -6.10 26.80 -3.10
CA SER A 122 -5.44 26.95 -4.39
C SER A 122 -5.83 25.75 -5.25
N ASP A 123 -6.56 26.04 -6.33
CA ASP A 123 -7.09 25.11 -7.32
C ASP A 123 -5.98 24.39 -8.12
N GLU A 124 -5.44 23.29 -7.60
CA GLU A 124 -4.75 22.21 -8.34
C GLU A 124 -4.94 20.96 -7.44
N ASP A 125 -5.71 19.90 -7.72
CA ASP A 125 -5.95 19.20 -8.97
C ASP A 125 -7.35 18.55 -8.96
N LYS A 126 -8.15 18.84 -9.98
CA LYS A 126 -9.24 17.96 -10.41
C LYS A 126 -9.00 17.63 -11.88
N ILE A 127 -8.16 16.63 -12.12
CA ILE A 127 -8.09 15.94 -13.41
C ILE A 127 -8.15 14.43 -13.14
N MET A 128 -9.36 13.89 -13.24
CA MET A 128 -9.58 12.47 -13.47
C MET A 128 -9.61 12.25 -14.99
N GLU A 129 -8.70 11.46 -15.55
CA GLU A 129 -9.06 10.39 -16.50
C GLU A 129 -7.86 9.54 -16.98
N LYS A 130 -8.13 8.23 -16.99
CA LYS A 130 -7.56 7.12 -17.80
C LYS A 130 -6.15 6.62 -17.45
N GLY A 131 -6.08 5.70 -16.49
CA GLY A 131 -4.92 4.83 -16.31
C GLY A 131 -5.05 3.85 -15.14
N ASP A 132 -5.46 4.35 -13.97
CA ASP A 132 -5.60 3.49 -12.79
C ASP A 132 -6.85 2.61 -12.90
N VAL A 133 -6.67 1.31 -12.68
CA VAL A 133 -7.80 0.41 -12.45
C VAL A 133 -8.19 0.57 -10.99
N GLU A 134 -9.26 1.34 -10.76
CA GLU A 134 -9.95 1.29 -9.48
C GLU A 134 -10.52 -0.12 -9.32
N LEU A 135 -10.19 -0.74 -8.20
CA LEU A 135 -10.74 -2.03 -7.88
C LEU A 135 -12.24 -1.88 -7.58
N ASP A 136 -13.05 -2.21 -8.58
CA ASP A 136 -14.50 -2.18 -8.46
C ASP A 136 -14.95 -3.14 -7.36
N ILE A 137 -15.61 -2.58 -6.34
CA ILE A 137 -16.32 -3.37 -5.35
C ILE A 137 -17.43 -4.09 -6.11
N LYS A 138 -17.28 -5.40 -6.31
CA LYS A 138 -18.40 -6.23 -6.74
C LYS A 138 -19.43 -6.19 -5.62
N ASN A 139 -20.42 -5.29 -5.73
CA ASN A 139 -21.65 -5.32 -4.96
C ASN A 139 -22.46 -6.55 -5.39
N ASN A 140 -21.98 -7.73 -5.00
CA ASN A 140 -22.73 -8.95 -5.20
C ASN A 140 -23.61 -9.11 -3.97
N ALA A 141 -24.87 -8.66 -4.10
CA ALA A 141 -25.91 -8.80 -3.07
C ALA A 141 -26.24 -10.28 -2.74
N ASP A 142 -25.58 -11.23 -3.42
CA ASP A 142 -25.73 -12.67 -3.22
C ASP A 142 -24.54 -13.33 -2.49
N ASN A 143 -23.56 -12.57 -1.96
CA ASN A 143 -22.44 -13.17 -1.22
C ASN A 143 -22.68 -13.21 0.30
N GLU A 144 -23.84 -13.71 0.70
CA GLU A 144 -23.98 -14.33 2.02
C GLU A 144 -23.18 -15.64 1.99
N LYS A 145 -22.02 -15.64 2.67
CA LYS A 145 -21.04 -16.74 2.81
C LYS A 145 -19.98 -16.82 1.71
N ALA A 146 -19.11 -15.80 1.63
CA ALA A 146 -17.70 -16.15 1.55
C ALA A 146 -17.34 -16.75 2.93
N SER A 147 -17.26 -18.08 3.04
CA SER A 147 -16.71 -18.70 4.23
C SER A 147 -15.29 -18.16 4.41
N TYR A 148 -15.03 -17.54 5.56
CA TYR A 148 -13.67 -17.31 6.00
C TYR A 148 -13.08 -18.69 6.23
N ASP A 149 -12.45 -19.25 5.20
CA ASP A 149 -11.60 -20.39 5.42
C ASP A 149 -10.48 -19.87 6.34
N GLU A 150 -10.30 -20.49 7.50
CA GLU A 150 -9.26 -20.13 8.49
C GLU A 150 -7.83 -20.23 7.91
N GLU A 151 -7.72 -20.65 6.65
CA GLU A 151 -6.53 -20.69 5.80
C GLU A 151 -6.39 -19.46 4.89
N ASP A 152 -6.89 -18.27 5.26
CA ASP A 152 -6.49 -17.03 4.56
C ASP A 152 -5.02 -16.73 4.89
N GLY A 153 -4.13 -17.45 4.20
CA GLY A 153 -2.71 -17.60 4.51
C GLY A 153 -2.00 -16.29 4.79
N ASP A 154 -1.06 -16.35 5.73
CA ASP A 154 -0.19 -15.24 6.09
C ASP A 154 0.58 -14.71 4.86
N TYR A 155 0.88 -13.42 4.86
CA TYR A 155 1.61 -12.81 3.75
C TYR A 155 3.02 -13.40 3.66
N GLU A 156 3.41 -13.88 2.48
CA GLU A 156 4.78 -14.31 2.20
C GLU A 156 5.61 -13.09 1.79
N ILE A 157 6.34 -12.53 2.76
CA ILE A 157 7.29 -11.44 2.50
C ILE A 157 8.57 -12.03 1.91
N GLY A 158 8.86 -11.66 0.67
CA GLY A 158 10.04 -12.08 -0.07
C GLY A 158 11.21 -11.12 0.09
N GLU A 159 12.00 -10.99 -0.97
CA GLU A 159 13.25 -10.23 -0.96
C GLU A 159 13.03 -8.71 -0.86
N LEU A 160 14.02 -8.03 -0.28
CA LEU A 160 14.13 -6.57 -0.29
C LEU A 160 14.43 -6.09 -1.72
N LEU A 161 13.54 -5.27 -2.28
CA LEU A 161 13.65 -4.72 -3.62
C LEU A 161 14.51 -3.44 -3.66
N THR A 162 14.29 -2.52 -2.73
CA THR A 162 15.02 -1.24 -2.70
C THR A 162 14.95 -0.58 -1.33
N ILE A 163 15.95 0.27 -1.04
CA ILE A 163 16.01 1.10 0.15
C ILE A 163 16.17 2.56 -0.28
N TRP A 164 15.37 3.43 0.33
CA TRP A 164 15.42 4.87 0.16
C TRP A 164 15.69 5.56 1.48
N TYR A 165 16.50 6.60 1.46
CA TYR A 165 16.89 7.37 2.63
C TYR A 165 16.43 8.81 2.51
N ARG A 166 15.79 9.32 3.56
CA ARG A 166 15.47 10.74 3.72
C ARG A 166 16.59 11.40 4.55
N PRO A 167 17.41 12.29 3.97
CA PRO A 167 18.54 12.88 4.69
C PRO A 167 18.11 13.96 5.70
N ASN A 168 17.08 14.75 5.37
CA ASN A 168 16.62 15.94 6.10
C ASN A 168 15.12 15.87 6.42
N PHE A 169 14.59 16.81 7.21
CA PHE A 169 13.15 16.93 7.46
C PHE A 169 12.41 17.59 6.28
N GLU A 170 12.57 16.98 5.11
CA GLU A 170 12.03 17.43 3.82
C GLU A 170 11.43 16.22 3.10
N THR A 171 10.74 16.42 1.97
CA THR A 171 10.04 15.36 1.24
C THR A 171 10.94 14.50 0.34
N TYR A 172 12.15 14.95 0.01
CA TYR A 172 13.06 14.23 -0.88
C TYR A 172 13.72 13.01 -0.23
N MET A 173 13.89 11.96 -1.04
CA MET A 173 14.61 10.74 -0.66
C MET A 173 15.59 10.34 -1.77
N TYR A 174 16.62 9.58 -1.38
CA TYR A 174 17.67 9.09 -2.28
C TYR A 174 17.81 7.58 -2.15
N PRO A 175 18.11 6.84 -3.23
CA PRO A 175 18.33 5.39 -3.18
C PRO A 175 19.71 5.01 -2.63
N TYR A 176 20.37 5.93 -1.93
CA TYR A 176 21.65 5.79 -1.24
C TYR A 176 21.74 6.84 -0.14
N ILE A 177 22.68 6.68 0.79
CA ILE A 177 22.97 7.70 1.81
C ILE A 177 23.98 8.70 1.21
N PRO A 178 23.62 9.99 1.04
CA PRO A 178 24.57 10.98 0.53
C PRO A 178 25.81 11.09 1.44
N ARG A 179 27.00 11.29 0.87
CA ARG A 179 28.29 11.19 1.57
C ARG A 179 28.41 12.02 2.86
N HIS A 180 27.82 13.21 2.89
CA HIS A 180 27.89 14.13 4.03
C HIS A 180 26.82 13.85 5.10
N ILE A 181 25.93 12.87 4.87
CA ILE A 181 24.83 12.53 5.75
C ILE A 181 25.24 11.33 6.61
N THR A 182 25.49 11.57 7.89
CA THR A 182 25.77 10.53 8.88
C THR A 182 24.53 10.07 9.65
N ARG A 183 23.45 10.88 9.59
CA ARG A 183 22.25 10.75 10.41
C ARG A 183 20.98 11.00 9.58
N PRO A 184 20.60 10.07 8.68
CA PRO A 184 19.34 10.17 7.93
C PRO A 184 18.13 10.14 8.89
N LYS A 185 17.01 10.72 8.44
CA LYS A 185 15.78 10.90 9.23
C LYS A 185 14.79 9.77 9.06
N GLU A 186 14.78 9.15 7.88
CA GLU A 186 13.92 8.01 7.56
C GLU A 186 14.67 7.05 6.64
N THR A 187 14.49 5.75 6.88
CA THR A 187 14.82 4.69 5.91
C THR A 187 13.51 4.02 5.50
N LYS A 188 13.20 4.05 4.20
CA LYS A 188 12.03 3.39 3.62
C LYS A 188 12.47 2.18 2.81
N LYS A 189 11.92 1.02 3.12
CA LYS A 189 12.28 -0.27 2.51
C LYS A 189 11.09 -0.85 1.76
N PHE A 190 11.33 -1.36 0.57
CA PHE A 190 10.33 -2.00 -0.27
C PHE A 190 10.63 -3.49 -0.33
N PHE A 191 9.66 -4.33 0.01
CA PHE A 191 9.80 -5.78 -0.05
C PHE A 191 8.82 -6.35 -1.08
N ILE A 192 9.27 -7.34 -1.85
CA ILE A 192 8.35 -8.10 -2.69
C ILE A 192 7.45 -8.92 -1.79
N VAL A 193 6.13 -8.92 -2.05
CA VAL A 193 5.17 -9.73 -1.28
C VAL A 193 4.45 -10.65 -2.25
N GLN A 194 4.64 -11.96 -2.06
CA GLN A 194 4.02 -12.96 -2.92
C GLN A 194 2.56 -13.15 -2.49
N LEU A 195 1.64 -12.76 -3.38
CA LEU A 195 0.23 -13.03 -3.19
C LEU A 195 -0.08 -14.50 -3.45
N PRO A 196 -0.98 -15.13 -2.67
CA PRO A 196 -1.55 -16.42 -3.04
C PRO A 196 -2.44 -16.28 -4.28
N GLU A 197 -2.86 -17.41 -4.86
CA GLU A 197 -3.70 -17.43 -6.07
C GLU A 197 -5.01 -16.67 -5.88
N ARG A 198 -5.59 -16.69 -4.67
CA ARG A 198 -6.81 -15.98 -4.30
C ARG A 198 -6.65 -15.44 -2.88
N LYS A 199 -7.13 -14.23 -2.62
CA LYS A 199 -7.17 -13.61 -1.28
C LYS A 199 -8.34 -12.65 -1.18
N VAL A 200 -8.95 -12.56 0.00
CA VAL A 200 -9.93 -11.52 0.29
C VAL A 200 -9.20 -10.34 0.95
N LEU A 201 -9.35 -9.16 0.38
CA LEU A 201 -8.78 -7.92 0.90
C LEU A 201 -9.93 -7.00 1.31
N SER A 202 -9.82 -6.29 2.43
CA SER A 202 -10.81 -5.30 2.84
C SER A 202 -10.18 -3.93 3.01
N VAL A 203 -10.68 -2.97 2.22
CA VAL A 203 -10.15 -1.61 2.13
C VAL A 203 -11.03 -0.67 2.99
N PRO A 204 -10.45 0.23 3.78
CA PRO A 204 -11.21 1.24 4.52
C PRO A 204 -12.06 2.10 3.57
N LYS A 205 -13.30 2.44 3.96
CA LYS A 205 -14.24 3.23 3.12
C LYS A 205 -13.71 4.60 2.66
N ASN A 206 -12.76 5.18 3.39
CA ASN A 206 -12.13 6.46 3.05
C ASN A 206 -10.81 6.29 2.28
N MET A 207 -10.45 5.07 1.89
CA MET A 207 -9.26 4.75 1.10
C MET A 207 -9.66 4.02 -0.17
N LYS A 208 -8.80 4.13 -1.18
CA LYS A 208 -8.91 3.35 -2.42
C LYS A 208 -7.68 2.46 -2.53
N LEU A 209 -7.89 1.22 -2.95
CA LEU A 209 -6.81 0.32 -3.33
C LEU A 209 -6.71 0.34 -4.84
N LEU A 210 -5.62 0.92 -5.36
CA LEU A 210 -5.38 1.02 -6.79
C LEU A 210 -4.35 -0.02 -7.21
N ALA A 211 -4.67 -0.77 -8.25
CA ALA A 211 -3.71 -1.60 -8.95
C ALA A 211 -3.15 -0.77 -10.11
N VAL A 212 -1.90 -0.33 -10.01
CA VAL A 212 -1.30 0.57 -11.01
C VAL A 212 -0.42 -0.24 -11.97
N PRO A 213 -0.64 -0.21 -13.29
CA PRO A 213 0.19 -0.93 -14.24
C PRO A 213 1.64 -0.41 -14.27
N LEU A 214 2.60 -1.30 -14.50
CA LEU A 214 4.03 -0.92 -14.54
C LEU A 214 4.32 0.18 -15.57
N PHE A 215 3.63 0.18 -16.72
CA PHE A 215 3.86 1.17 -17.76
C PHE A 215 3.41 2.59 -17.36
N GLU A 216 2.45 2.71 -16.45
CA GLU A 216 1.95 4.01 -15.98
C GLU A 216 2.87 4.62 -14.91
N LEU A 217 3.51 3.76 -14.11
CA LEU A 217 4.57 4.15 -13.18
C LEU A 217 5.85 4.58 -13.92
N HIS A 218 6.16 3.94 -15.04
CA HIS A 218 7.45 4.11 -15.72
C HIS A 218 7.73 5.57 -16.08
N GLU A 219 8.83 6.11 -15.54
CA GLU A 219 9.28 7.50 -15.76
C GLU A 219 8.25 8.58 -15.36
N ASN A 220 7.20 8.23 -14.61
CA ASN A 220 6.13 9.15 -14.23
C ASN A 220 6.34 9.71 -12.80
N THR A 221 7.49 10.34 -12.59
CA THR A 221 7.87 10.92 -11.29
C THR A 221 6.97 12.10 -10.89
N ALA A 222 6.42 12.84 -11.86
CA ALA A 222 5.53 13.96 -11.59
C ALA A 222 4.27 13.53 -10.84
N ARG A 223 3.71 12.37 -11.19
CA ARG A 223 2.48 11.84 -10.58
C ARG A 223 2.74 10.93 -9.39
N TYR A 224 3.68 9.99 -9.50
CA TYR A 224 3.87 8.93 -8.50
C TYR A 224 5.09 9.13 -7.59
N GLY A 225 5.88 10.18 -7.83
CA GLY A 225 7.14 10.40 -7.14
C GLY A 225 8.26 9.43 -7.58
N PRO A 226 9.52 9.73 -7.21
CA PRO A 226 10.68 9.02 -7.74
C PRO A 226 10.77 7.57 -7.25
N GLN A 227 10.26 7.26 -6.06
CA GLN A 227 10.32 5.90 -5.49
C GLN A 227 9.45 4.93 -6.29
N LEU A 228 8.21 5.32 -6.60
CA LEU A 228 7.27 4.47 -7.32
C LEU A 228 7.58 4.41 -8.82
N ALA A 229 7.97 5.54 -9.41
CA ALA A 229 8.33 5.60 -10.83
C ALA A 229 9.59 4.78 -11.17
N ALA A 230 10.42 4.46 -10.16
CA ALA A 230 11.57 3.58 -10.31
C ALA A 230 11.22 2.08 -10.25
N LEU A 231 10.05 1.69 -9.76
CA LEU A 231 9.69 0.27 -9.59
C LEU A 231 9.73 -0.55 -10.88
N PRO A 232 9.30 -0.06 -12.05
CA PRO A 232 9.45 -0.81 -13.30
C PRO A 232 10.90 -1.18 -13.62
N HIS A 233 11.84 -0.28 -13.37
CA HIS A 233 13.28 -0.54 -13.54
C HIS A 233 13.78 -1.57 -12.53
N LEU A 234 13.38 -1.44 -11.25
CA LEU A 234 13.80 -2.34 -10.18
C LEU A 234 13.25 -3.75 -10.36
N LEU A 235 12.02 -3.88 -10.87
CA LEU A 235 11.37 -5.17 -11.10
C LEU A 235 11.78 -5.82 -12.43
N SER A 236 12.48 -5.11 -13.32
CA SER A 236 12.93 -5.64 -14.62
C SER A 236 13.87 -6.85 -14.50
N ILE A 237 14.51 -7.05 -13.34
CA ILE A 237 15.36 -8.20 -13.06
C ILE A 237 14.56 -9.45 -12.68
N ALA A 238 13.30 -9.29 -12.27
CA ALA A 238 12.44 -10.39 -11.84
C ALA A 238 11.87 -11.16 -13.04
N ILE A 239 11.56 -12.43 -12.82
CA ILE A 239 10.84 -13.27 -13.76
C ILE A 239 9.38 -13.32 -13.32
N PHE A 240 8.50 -12.73 -14.10
CA PHE A 240 7.06 -12.84 -13.87
C PHE A 240 6.55 -14.16 -14.44
N ARG A 241 5.83 -14.92 -13.61
CA ARG A 241 5.10 -16.12 -14.02
C ARG A 241 3.62 -15.86 -13.85
N GLU A 242 2.87 -15.90 -14.93
CA GLU A 242 1.41 -15.90 -14.84
C GLU A 242 0.99 -17.26 -14.28
N GLY A 243 0.58 -17.27 -13.01
CA GLY A 243 0.13 -18.46 -12.29
C GLY A 243 -1.16 -19.05 -12.87
N CYS A 244 -1.82 -18.34 -13.78
CA CYS A 244 -3.05 -18.76 -14.41
C CYS A 244 -3.01 -18.63 -15.95
N LEU A 245 -2.09 -19.34 -16.62
CA LEU A 245 -2.30 -19.76 -18.01
C LEU A 245 -1.87 -21.21 -18.19
N LYS A 246 -2.79 -22.03 -18.69
CA LYS A 246 -2.43 -23.14 -19.59
C LYS A 246 -1.54 -22.52 -20.66
N SER A 247 -0.25 -22.86 -20.66
CA SER A 247 0.79 -22.43 -21.61
C SER A 247 0.24 -21.75 -22.87
N VAL A 248 0.18 -20.42 -22.90
CA VAL A 248 0.10 -19.72 -24.18
C VAL A 248 1.54 -19.50 -24.60
N SER A 249 1.98 -20.33 -25.55
CA SER A 249 3.30 -20.24 -26.13
C SER A 249 3.38 -18.94 -26.94
N TYR A 250 4.08 -17.93 -26.42
CA TYR A 250 4.45 -16.77 -27.22
C TYR A 250 5.47 -17.24 -28.25
N HIS A 251 5.02 -17.41 -29.50
CA HIS A 251 5.91 -17.63 -30.63
C HIS A 251 6.63 -16.30 -30.88
N LEU A 252 7.87 -16.17 -30.43
CA LEU A 252 8.73 -15.06 -30.87
C LEU A 252 8.83 -15.17 -32.40
N PRO A 253 8.47 -14.12 -33.16
CA PRO A 253 8.81 -14.08 -34.57
C PRO A 253 10.34 -14.14 -34.66
N GLN A 254 10.85 -15.14 -35.38
CA GLN A 254 12.27 -15.24 -35.65
C GLN A 254 12.71 -13.95 -36.33
N LEU A 255 13.64 -13.23 -35.70
CA LEU A 255 14.34 -12.11 -36.31
C LEU A 255 14.95 -12.59 -37.63
N ILE A 256 14.46 -12.05 -38.73
CA ILE A 256 15.04 -12.23 -40.06
C ILE A 256 16.47 -11.68 -39.99
N LYS A 257 17.44 -12.56 -40.24
CA LYS A 257 18.87 -12.26 -40.29
C LYS A 257 19.22 -11.36 -41.47
#